data_AF-A0A4R9Q3R9-F1
#
_entry.id   AF-A0A4R9Q3R9-F1
#
_cell.length_a   1.000
_cell.length_b   1.000
_cell.length_c   1.000
_cell.angle_alpha   90.00
_cell.angle_beta   90.00
_cell.angle_gamma   90.00
#
_symmetry.space_group_name_H-M   'P 1'
#
loop_
_entity.id
_entity.type
_entity.pdbx_description
1 polymer ?
#
loop_
_entity_poly.entity_id
_entity_poly.type
_entity_poly.pdbx_seq_one_letter_code
_entity_poly.pdbx_strand_id
1 'polypeptide(L)' 'MYPLVIDAKPQPISVDPANAAVLVVDMQNDFGSKGGMFDRAGIDISGIQRAVGPTARVIAAARDLRMPVVYLKMGYSS' A
#
# COMPACT_ATOMS: atom_id res chain seq x y z
N MET A 1 -4.40 -2.59 -23.01
CA MET A 1 -3.05 -2.75 -22.43
C MET A 1 -2.78 -4.25 -22.35
N TYR A 2 -1.55 -4.71 -22.57
CA TYR A 2 -1.28 -6.15 -22.43
C TYR A 2 -1.19 -6.53 -20.94
N PRO A 3 -1.59 -7.75 -20.54
CA PRO A 3 -1.45 -8.20 -19.16
C PRO A 3 0.00 -8.16 -18.70
N LEU A 4 0.22 -7.63 -17.50
CA LEU A 4 1.52 -7.60 -16.82
C LEU A 4 1.72 -8.94 -16.11
N VAL A 5 2.82 -9.62 -16.42
CA VAL A 5 3.24 -10.80 -15.66
C VAL A 5 4.18 -10.37 -14.55
N ILE A 6 3.72 -10.52 -13.31
CA ILE A 6 4.48 -10.22 -12.10
C ILE A 6 5.06 -11.53 -11.59
N ASP A 7 6.39 -11.61 -11.46
CA ASP A 7 7.03 -12.73 -10.78
C ASP A 7 6.60 -12.74 -9.31
N ALA A 8 6.00 -13.84 -8.90
CA ALA A 8 5.35 -13.99 -7.60
C ALA A 8 5.45 -15.44 -7.15
N LYS A 9 5.16 -15.67 -5.86
CA LYS A 9 5.11 -17.01 -5.28
C LYS A 9 3.66 -17.40 -5.00
N PRO A 10 3.27 -18.67 -5.21
CA PRO A 10 4.11 -19.79 -5.65
C PRO A 10 4.44 -19.79 -7.15
N GLN A 11 3.72 -19.00 -7.94
CA GLN A 11 3.93 -18.87 -9.38
C GLN A 11 3.64 -17.42 -9.83
N PRO A 12 4.15 -17.01 -11.01
CA PRO A 12 3.85 -15.69 -11.57
C PRO A 12 2.34 -15.42 -11.70
N ILE A 13 1.96 -14.17 -11.52
CA ILE A 13 0.57 -13.71 -11.62
C ILE A 13 0.44 -12.77 -12.82
N SER A 14 -0.59 -12.99 -13.63
CA SER A 14 -0.97 -12.09 -14.71
C SER A 14 -2.00 -11.08 -14.21
N VAL A 15 -1.71 -9.79 -14.37
CA VAL A 15 -2.59 -8.69 -13.96
C VAL A 15 -2.90 -7.86 -15.20
N ASP A 16 -4.17 -7.74 -15.56
CA ASP A 16 -4.62 -6.75 -16.55
C ASP A 16 -4.87 -5.41 -15.85
N PRO A 17 -4.06 -4.36 -16.12
CA PRO A 17 -4.21 -3.07 -15.45
C PRO A 17 -5.55 -2.39 -15.72
N ALA A 18 -6.23 -2.72 -16.83
CA ALA A 18 -7.58 -2.20 -17.11
C ALA A 18 -8.66 -2.81 -16.21
N ASN A 19 -8.40 -3.96 -15.60
CA ASN A 19 -9.33 -4.73 -14.78
C ASN A 19 -8.83 -4.93 -13.34
N ALA A 20 -7.87 -4.12 -12.90
CA ALA A 20 -7.26 -4.23 -11.57
C ALA A 20 -7.11 -2.85 -10.92
N ALA A 21 -6.97 -2.83 -9.59
CA ALA A 21 -6.76 -1.63 -8.80
C ALA A 21 -5.71 -1.88 -7.72
N VAL A 22 -5.07 -0.80 -7.25
CA VAL A 22 -4.17 -0.83 -6.09
C VAL A 22 -4.92 -0.34 -4.85
N LEU A 23 -4.94 -1.16 -3.81
CA LEU A 23 -5.45 -0.80 -2.48
C LEU A 23 -4.29 -0.42 -1.57
N VAL A 24 -4.33 0.78 -1.00
CA VAL A 24 -3.36 1.25 0.00
C VAL A 24 -4.05 1.26 1.35
N VAL A 25 -3.72 0.29 2.19
CA VAL A 25 -4.44 0.03 3.44
C VAL A 25 -3.71 0.66 4.61
N ASP A 26 -4.42 1.51 5.37
CA ASP A 26 -4.03 2.00 6.70
C ASP A 26 -2.61 2.58 6.79
N MET A 27 -2.13 3.24 5.74
CA MET A 27 -0.86 3.99 5.74
C MET A 27 -1.03 5.36 6.45
N GLN A 28 -1.54 5.33 7.69
CA GLN A 28 -1.86 6.51 8.50
C GLN A 28 -0.74 6.87 9.48
N ASN A 29 -0.64 8.15 9.81
CA ASN A 29 0.37 8.64 10.75
C ASN A 29 0.24 8.02 12.15
N ASP A 30 -0.98 7.71 12.60
CA ASP A 30 -1.20 7.06 13.90
C ASP A 30 -0.47 5.72 14.03
N PHE A 31 -0.29 5.00 12.92
CA PHE A 31 0.39 3.69 12.93
C PHE A 31 1.87 3.81 12.60
N GLY A 32 2.25 4.65 11.62
CA GLY A 32 3.60 4.66 11.05
C GLY A 32 4.52 5.82 11.45
N SER A 33 4.03 6.82 12.17
CA SER A 33 4.82 8.02 12.51
C SER A 33 5.29 8.05 13.95
N LYS A 34 6.43 8.69 14.18
CA LYS A 34 6.89 9.06 15.52
C LYS A 34 5.87 9.97 16.20
N GLY A 35 5.58 9.68 17.46
CA GLY A 35 4.51 10.35 18.19
C GLY A 35 3.09 9.98 17.75
N GLY A 36 2.91 9.00 16.85
CA GLY A 36 1.62 8.38 16.53
C GLY A 36 1.15 7.41 17.63
N MET A 37 -0.08 6.91 17.52
CA MET A 37 -0.68 5.94 18.44
C MET A 37 0.26 4.76 18.76
N PHE A 38 0.79 4.06 17.75
CA PHE A 38 1.62 2.87 17.97
C PHE A 38 2.97 3.19 18.62
N ASP A 39 3.63 4.28 18.21
CA ASP A 39 4.87 4.72 18.83
C ASP A 39 4.65 5.11 20.31
N ARG A 40 3.55 5.82 20.62
CA ARG A 40 3.17 6.16 22.00
C ARG A 40 2.80 4.93 22.83
N ALA A 41 2.26 3.89 22.21
CA ALA A 41 1.97 2.61 22.84
C ALA A 41 3.22 1.73 23.02
N GLY A 42 4.41 2.18 22.58
CA GLY A 42 5.66 1.43 22.70
C GLY A 42 5.82 0.30 21.66
N ILE A 43 5.02 0.31 20.60
CA ILE A 43 5.10 -0.66 19.50
C ILE A 43 6.22 -0.24 18.53
N ASP A 44 7.05 -1.21 18.09
CA ASP A 44 8.05 -0.93 17.05
C ASP A 44 7.39 -0.65 15.70
N ILE A 45 7.47 0.61 15.27
CA ILE A 45 6.93 1.09 13.99
C ILE A 45 7.91 0.92 12.81
N SER A 46 9.12 0.40 13.03
CA SER A 46 10.18 0.35 12.02
C SER A 46 9.76 -0.41 10.76
N GLY A 47 8.96 -1.48 10.91
CA GLY A 47 8.40 -2.24 9.80
C GLY A 47 7.46 -1.42 8.92
N ILE A 48 6.60 -0.62 9.54
CA ILE A 48 5.63 0.25 8.83
C ILE A 48 6.40 1.34 8.07
N GLN A 49 7.41 1.95 8.70
CA GLN A 49 8.24 2.97 8.07
C GLN A 49 9.01 2.42 6.87
N ARG A 50 9.54 1.19 6.97
CA ARG A 50 10.22 0.52 5.84
C ARG A 50 9.28 0.28 4.65
N ALA A 51 7.97 0.12 4.88
CA ALA A 51 7.00 -0.11 3.82
C ALA A 51 6.65 1.17 3.02
N VAL A 52 6.89 2.37 3.55
CA VAL A 52 6.51 3.65 2.91
C VAL A 52 7.12 3.79 1.52
N GLY A 53 8.44 3.59 1.39
CA GLY A 53 9.15 3.73 0.12
C GLY A 53 8.67 2.75 -0.97
N PRO A 54 8.64 1.43 -0.70
CA PRO A 54 8.06 0.44 -1.60
C PRO A 54 6.61 0.74 -2.00
N THR A 55 5.75 1.09 -1.03
CA THR A 55 4.34 1.43 -1.31
C THR A 55 4.23 2.64 -2.24
N ALA A 56 5.03 3.69 -2.02
CA ALA A 56 5.06 4.86 -2.90
C ALA A 56 5.44 4.50 -4.34
N ARG A 57 6.40 3.59 -4.54
CA ARG A 57 6.79 3.11 -5.89
C ARG A 57 5.66 2.35 -6.59
N VAL A 58 4.91 1.51 -5.87
CA VAL A 58 3.75 0.80 -6.42
C VAL A 58 2.65 1.78 -6.82
N ILE A 59 2.36 2.78 -5.97
CA ILE A 59 1.38 3.83 -6.27
C ILE A 59 1.78 4.62 -7.54
N ALA A 60 3.06 4.98 -7.68
CA ALA A 60 3.55 5.68 -8.85
C ALA A 60 3.36 4.84 -10.13
N ALA A 61 3.81 3.58 -10.12
CA ALA A 61 3.63 2.68 -11.26
C ALA A 61 2.15 2.46 -11.63
N ALA A 62 1.27 2.33 -10.63
CA ALA A 62 -0.16 2.20 -10.85
C ALA A 62 -0.75 3.44 -11.52
N ARG A 63 -0.33 4.65 -11.11
CA ARG A 63 -0.77 5.92 -11.73
C ARG A 63 -0.28 6.05 -13.17
N ASP A 64 0.95 5.65 -13.46
CA ASP A 64 1.51 5.67 -14.82
C ASP A 64 0.71 4.74 -15.76
N LEU A 65 0.24 3.60 -15.22
CA LEU A 65 -0.62 2.64 -15.91
C LEU A 65 -2.11 3.01 -15.90
N ARG A 66 -2.47 4.15 -15.28
CA ARG A 66 -3.85 4.62 -15.08
C ARG A 66 -4.75 3.62 -14.33
N MET A 67 -4.17 2.81 -13.46
CA MET A 67 -4.92 1.93 -12.56
C MET A 67 -5.60 2.78 -11.47
N PRO A 68 -6.83 2.44 -11.03
CA PRO A 68 -7.41 3.02 -9.83
C PRO A 68 -6.53 2.77 -8.61
N VAL A 69 -6.30 3.81 -7.81
CA VAL A 69 -5.64 3.72 -6.50
C VAL A 69 -6.64 4.13 -5.43
N VAL A 70 -6.98 3.20 -4.55
CA VAL A 70 -7.95 3.40 -3.46
C VAL A 70 -7.23 3.39 -2.12
N TYR A 71 -7.46 4.43 -1.32
CA TYR A 71 -6.89 4.55 0.01
C TYR A 71 -7.93 4.16 1.05
N LEU A 72 -7.56 3.25 1.92
CA LEU A 72 -8.37 2.86 3.08
C LEU A 72 -7.79 3.48 4.34
N LYS A 73 -8.68 3.86 5.24
CA LYS A 73 -8.35 4.48 6.51
C LYS A 73 -9.21 3.85 7.60
N MET A 74 -8.57 3.27 8.63
CA MET A 74 -9.26 2.90 9.85
C MET A 74 -9.80 4.14 10.57
N GLY A 75 -11.03 4.06 11.04
CA GLY A 75 -11.68 5.12 11.81
C GLY A 75 -13.00 4.65 12.41
N TYR A 76 -13.46 5.37 13.43
CA TYR A 76 -14.72 5.12 14.13
C TYR A 76 -15.60 6.37 13.99
N SER A 77 -16.89 6.18 13.67
CA SER A 77 -17.90 7.20 13.88
C SER A 77 -18.28 7.14 15.36
N SER A 78 -18.06 8.23 16.09
CA SER A 78 -18.48 8.41 17.49
C SER A 78 -19.87 7.85 17.79
#